data_AF-A0A352CUP1-F1
#
_entry.id   AF-A0A352CUP1-F1
#
_cell.length_a   1.000
_cell.length_b   1.000
_cell.length_c   1.000
_cell.angle_alpha   90.00
_cell.angle_beta   90.00
_cell.angle_gamma   90.00
#
_symmetry.space_group_name_H-M   'P 1'
#
loop_
_entity.id
_entity.type
_entity.pdbx_description
1 polymer ?
#
loop_
_entity_poly.entity_id
_entity_poly.type
_entity_poly.pdbx_seq_one_letter_code
_entity_poly.pdbx_strand_id
1 'polypeptide(L)' 'MIKEAIEKIVGKGDLTYDEAYAVMKEIMTGQTTPTQNAAFLAA' A
#
# COMPACT_ATOMS: atom_id res chain seq x y z
N MET A 1 -2.54 4.04 -5.69
CA MET A 1 -2.64 4.39 -4.25
C MET A 1 -1.56 3.76 -3.40
N ILE A 2 -1.01 2.61 -3.79
CA ILE A 2 0.04 1.93 -3.00
C ILE A 2 1.26 2.81 -2.66
N LYS A 3 1.64 3.73 -3.55
CA LYS A 3 2.77 4.65 -3.30
C LYS A 3 2.51 5.60 -2.12
N GLU A 4 1.35 6.26 -2.12
CA GLU A 4 0.97 7.20 -1.05
C GLU A 4 0.80 6.46 0.28
N ALA A 5 0.31 5.22 0.23
CA ALA A 5 0.18 4.36 1.40
C ALA A 5 1.55 4.00 2.01
N ILE A 6 2.54 3.64 1.18
CA ILE A 6 3.92 3.38 1.65
C ILE A 6 4.51 4.65 2.29
N GLU A 7 4.37 5.80 1.65
CA GLU A 7 4.88 7.08 2.19
C GLU A 7 4.25 7.40 3.56
N LYS A 8 2.96 7.13 3.74
CA LYS A 8 2.24 7.36 5.00
C LYS A 8 2.69 6.40 6.12
N ILE A 9 2.83 5.10 5.82
CA ILE A 9 3.27 4.09 6.80
C ILE A 9 4.72 4.36 7.22
N VAL A 10 5.62 4.67 6.27
CA VAL A 10 7.00 5.07 6.57
C VAL A 10 7.05 6.35 7.41
N GLY A 11 6.08 7.25 7.22
CA GLY A 11 5.84 8.43 8.06
C GLY A 11 5.27 8.14 9.45
N LYS A 12 5.14 6.86 9.86
CA LYS A 12 4.48 6.40 11.10
C LYS A 12 3.00 6.78 11.18
N GLY A 13 2.36 6.98 10.02
CA GLY A 13 0.92 7.20 9.92
C GLY A 13 0.19 5.90 9.62
N ASP A 14 -0.97 5.70 10.25
CA ASP A 14 -1.82 4.55 9.98
C ASP A 14 -2.70 4.78 8.74
N LEU A 15 -3.03 3.69 8.05
CA LEU A 15 -4.05 3.70 7.00
C LEU A 15 -5.42 3.50 7.61
N THR A 16 -6.41 4.21 7.07
CA THR A 16 -7.81 3.89 7.33
C THR A 16 -8.16 2.58 6.64
N TYR A 17 -9.28 1.98 7.06
CA TYR A 17 -9.79 0.76 6.44
C TYR A 17 -9.96 0.91 4.92
N ASP A 18 -10.54 2.04 4.46
CA ASP A 18 -10.80 2.28 3.04
C ASP A 18 -9.50 2.43 2.24
N GLU A 19 -8.49 3.10 2.81
CA GLU A 19 -7.16 3.22 2.20
C GLU A 19 -6.49 1.85 2.08
N ALA A 20 -6.49 1.06 3.16
CA ALA A 20 -5.94 -0.29 3.17
C ALA A 20 -6.66 -1.21 2.16
N TYR A 21 -7.99 -1.12 2.09
CA TYR A 21 -8.80 -1.89 1.15
C TYR A 21 -8.51 -1.51 -0.31
N ALA A 22 -8.38 -0.22 -0.61
CA ALA A 22 -8.03 0.26 -1.94
C ALA A 22 -6.65 -0.24 -2.37
N VAL A 23 -5.64 -0.17 -1.50
CA VAL A 23 -4.30 -0.70 -1.77
C VAL A 23 -4.34 -2.21 -2.00
N MET A 24 -5.05 -2.95 -1.14
CA MET A 24 -5.13 -4.40 -1.28
C MET A 24 -5.83 -4.81 -2.58
N LYS A 25 -6.84 -4.05 -3.01
CA LYS A 25 -7.51 -4.24 -4.30
C LYS A 25 -6.54 -4.04 -5.47
N GLU A 26 -5.71 -2.99 -5.45
CA GLU A 26 -4.69 -2.76 -6.48
C GLU A 26 -3.68 -3.93 -6.56
N ILE A 27 -3.29 -4.49 -5.41
CA ILE A 27 -2.40 -5.66 -5.35
C ILE A 27 -3.08 -6.89 -5.97
N MET A 28 -4.33 -7.16 -5.60
CA MET A 28 -5.08 -8.32 -6.10
C MET A 28 -5.44 -8.21 -7.59
N THR A 29 -5.60 -7.01 -8.13
CA THR A 29 -5.86 -6.79 -9.57
C THR A 29 -4.59 -6.77 -10.42
N GLY A 30 -3.40 -6.88 -9.82
CA GLY A 30 -2.13 -6.85 -10.53
C GLY A 30 -1.74 -5.48 -11.06
N GLN A 31 -2.28 -4.41 -10.49
CA GLN A 31 -1.98 -3.02 -10.87
C GLN A 31 -0.71 -2.47 -10.18
N THR A 32 -0.06 -3.29 -9.36
CA THR A 32 1.16 -2.94 -8.61
C THR A 32 2.34 -3.77 -9.07
N THR A 33 3.55 -3.25 -8.84
CA THR A 33 4.79 -3.97 -9.13
C THR A 33 5.21 -4.86 -7.95
N PRO A 34 5.97 -5.94 -8.18
CA PRO A 34 6.53 -6.77 -7.10
C PRO A 34 7.31 -5.95 -6.05
N THR A 35 8.05 -4.92 -6.50
CA THR A 35 8.78 -4.01 -5.61
C THR A 35 7.85 -3.18 -4.73
N GLN A 36 6.73 -2.69 -5.25
CA GLN A 36 5.75 -1.95 -4.45
C GLN A 36 5.05 -2.86 -3.44
N ASN A 37 4.73 -4.10 -3.81
CA ASN A 37 4.14 -5.06 -2.89
C ASN A 37 5.09 -5.37 -1.73
N ALA A 38 6.37 -5.61 -2.04
CA ALA A 38 7.38 -5.85 -1.02
C ALA A 38 7.57 -4.64 -0.10
N ALA A 39 7.60 -3.43 -0.65
CA ALA A 39 7.72 -2.21 0.14
C ALA A 39 6.50 -1.97 1.05
N PHE A 40 5.29 -2.25 0.57
CA PHE A 40 4.07 -2.13 1.37
C PHE A 40 3.98 -3.16 2.51
N LEU A 41 4.51 -4.38 2.30
CA LEU A 41 4.54 -5.43 3.33
C LEU A 41 5.66 -5.23 4.36
N ALA A 42 6.71 -4.47 4.01
CA ALA A 42 7.87 -4.22 4.87
C ALA A 42 7.77 -2.92 5.67
N ALA A 43 6.95 -1.97 5.21
CA ALA A 43 6.66 -0.71 5.90
C ALA A 43 5.77 -0.96 7.13
#